data_AF-A0A350EXN4-F1
#
_entry.id   AF-A0A350EXN4-F1
#
_cell.length_a   1.000
_cell.length_b   1.000
_cell.length_c   1.000
_cell.angle_alpha   90.00
_cell.angle_beta   90.00
_cell.angle_gamma   90.00
#
_symmetry.space_group_name_H-M   'P 1'
#
loop_
_entity.id
_entity.type
_entity.pdbx_description
1 polymer ?
#
loop_
_entity_poly.entity_id
_entity_poly.type
_entity_poly.pdbx_seq_one_letter_code
_entity_poly.pdbx_strand_id
1 'polypeptide(L)'
;MEAAHLREEVERLRADLSRSKQAATGVTKKMALPTGPSAVSQPSVADEPKKEQVIAEPLPAVREGEIVDVTDILKHYQRNAAEAIGRYESQTIRLQGVIAGFEKPAFRRDYEIVFRSADGQLVCRVQPPPSYAAVFTTQSGSTLSARNERGGQWDLMKIGDVVTIEGRGAGLRDGSIQFTRCQVLSVR
;
A
#
# COMPACT_ATOMS: atom_id res chain seq x y z
N MET A 1 -25.67 -18.50 -23.30
CA MET A 1 -26.62 -17.80 -22.42
C MET A 1 -25.93 -17.03 -21.28
N GLU A 2 -24.72 -17.42 -20.85
CA GLU A 2 -23.99 -16.75 -19.74
C GLU A 2 -23.58 -15.29 -20.03
N ALA A 3 -23.20 -14.96 -21.27
CA ALA A 3 -22.77 -13.60 -21.64
C ALA A 3 -23.88 -12.54 -21.59
N ALA A 4 -25.16 -12.93 -21.58
CA ALA A 4 -26.28 -12.00 -21.46
C ALA A 4 -26.48 -11.56 -19.99
N HIS A 5 -26.35 -12.50 -19.06
CA HIS A 5 -26.49 -12.23 -17.63
C HIS A 5 -25.36 -11.35 -17.09
N LEU A 6 -24.12 -11.57 -17.54
CA LEU A 6 -22.99 -10.70 -17.15
C LEU A 6 -23.17 -9.25 -17.65
N ARG A 7 -23.83 -9.03 -18.79
CA ARG A 7 -24.07 -7.66 -19.31
C ARG A 7 -25.14 -6.94 -18.51
N GLU A 8 -26.18 -7.66 -18.10
CA GLU A 8 -27.26 -7.12 -17.26
C GLU A 8 -26.75 -6.73 -15.86
N GLU A 9 -25.90 -7.57 -15.26
CA GLU A 9 -25.28 -7.29 -13.96
C GLU A 9 -24.33 -6.08 -14.02
N VAL A 10 -23.56 -5.93 -15.11
CA VAL A 10 -22.69 -4.76 -15.32
C VAL A 10 -23.50 -3.47 -15.47
N GLU A 11 -24.65 -3.53 -16.14
CA GLU A 11 -25.52 -2.37 -16.32
C GLU A 11 -26.20 -1.96 -15.00
N ARG A 12 -26.64 -2.94 -14.21
CA ARG A 12 -27.15 -2.69 -12.84
C ARG A 12 -26.11 -2.04 -11.93
N LEU A 13 -24.88 -2.57 -11.92
CA LEU A 13 -23.79 -2.04 -11.09
C LEU A 13 -23.38 -0.62 -11.50
N ARG A 14 -23.44 -0.29 -12.81
CA ARG A 14 -23.18 1.08 -13.30
C ARG A 14 -24.28 2.07 -12.93
N ALA A 15 -25.54 1.64 -12.95
CA ALA A 15 -26.66 2.47 -12.53
C ALA A 15 -26.58 2.82 -11.03
N ASP A 16 -26.20 1.85 -10.19
CA ASP A 16 -26.06 2.06 -8.74
C ASP A 16 -24.88 2.99 -8.40
N LEU A 17 -23.73 2.80 -9.06
CA LEU A 17 -22.57 3.70 -8.95
C LEU A 17 -22.89 5.14 -9.35
N SER A 18 -23.69 5.33 -10.41
CA SER A 18 -24.10 6.66 -10.88
C SER A 18 -25.03 7.35 -9.89
N ARG A 19 -25.88 6.59 -9.19
CA ARG A 19 -26.79 7.09 -8.15
C ARG A 19 -26.02 7.48 -6.88
N SER A 20 -25.05 6.65 -6.48
CA SER A 20 -24.22 6.92 -5.31
C SER A 20 -23.30 8.14 -5.51
N LYS A 21 -22.77 8.37 -6.73
CA LYS A 21 -21.94 9.56 -7.01
C LYS A 21 -22.74 10.87 -6.97
N GLN A 22 -23.99 10.85 -7.43
CA GLN A 22 -24.85 12.04 -7.39
C GLN A 22 -25.24 12.45 -5.96
N ALA A 23 -25.38 11.49 -5.04
CA ALA A 23 -25.65 11.79 -3.63
C ALA A 23 -24.46 12.47 -2.92
N ALA A 24 -23.21 12.19 -3.34
CA ALA A 24 -22.01 12.79 -2.74
C ALA A 24 -21.74 14.24 -3.18
N THR A 25 -22.32 14.69 -4.30
CA THR A 25 -22.04 16.03 -4.87
C THR A 25 -23.00 17.11 -4.33
N GLY A 26 -24.02 16.73 -3.54
CA GLY A 26 -25.06 17.64 -3.03
C GLY A 26 -24.75 18.35 -1.69
N VAL A 27 -23.65 18.01 -1.00
CA VAL A 27 -23.40 18.41 0.40
C VAL A 27 -22.23 19.40 0.56
N THR A 28 -22.03 20.33 -0.37
CA THR A 28 -20.97 21.38 -0.22
C THR A 28 -21.39 22.79 -0.63
N LYS A 29 -22.69 23.07 -0.77
CA LYS A 29 -23.14 24.43 -1.13
C LYS A 29 -24.13 25.00 -0.12
N LYS A 30 -23.61 25.54 1.00
CA LYS A 30 -24.24 26.60 1.81
C LYS A 30 -23.27 27.10 2.90
N MET A 31 -22.51 28.15 2.61
CA MET A 31 -22.36 29.32 3.49
C MET A 31 -21.63 30.45 2.76
N ALA A 32 -22.28 31.60 2.70
CA ALA A 32 -21.83 32.83 2.08
C ALA A 32 -21.64 33.92 3.16
N LEU A 33 -20.49 34.62 3.10
CA LEU A 33 -20.17 36.08 3.25
C LEU A 33 -20.98 36.99 4.21
N PRO A 34 -20.38 38.02 4.86
CA PRO A 34 -19.90 39.28 4.20
C PRO A 34 -18.58 39.88 4.78
N THR A 35 -17.67 40.53 4.03
CA THR A 35 -17.60 41.91 3.47
C THR A 35 -17.50 43.07 4.49
N GLY A 36 -16.35 43.78 4.53
CA GLY A 36 -16.26 45.19 4.96
C GLY A 36 -14.87 45.68 5.45
N PRO A 37 -14.45 46.95 5.20
CA PRO A 37 -13.04 47.31 4.92
C PRO A 37 -12.37 48.25 5.96
N SER A 38 -11.03 48.36 5.99
CA SER A 38 -10.28 49.62 6.26
C SER A 38 -8.75 49.43 6.39
N ALA A 39 -8.06 50.54 6.18
CA ALA A 39 -6.69 50.72 5.70
C ALA A 39 -5.61 50.89 6.79
N VAL A 40 -4.38 50.46 6.43
CA VAL A 40 -3.03 51.03 6.68
C VAL A 40 -2.72 51.71 8.03
N SER A 41 -1.76 51.15 8.79
CA SER A 41 -0.54 51.83 9.31
C SER A 41 0.32 50.91 10.21
N GLN A 42 1.59 50.75 9.87
CA GLN A 42 2.72 50.23 10.70
C GLN A 42 3.29 51.37 11.58
N PRO A 43 4.32 51.19 12.45
CA PRO A 43 4.81 49.99 13.18
C PRO A 43 5.19 50.30 14.66
N SER A 44 5.16 49.33 15.58
CA SER A 44 6.17 49.18 16.66
C SER A 44 5.85 48.08 17.68
N VAL A 45 6.90 47.30 17.94
CA VAL A 45 7.28 46.53 19.13
C VAL A 45 6.36 45.44 19.71
N ALA A 46 7.00 44.25 19.80
CA ALA A 46 6.81 43.21 20.81
C ALA A 46 5.38 42.66 20.99
N ASP A 47 5.13 41.53 20.33
CA ASP A 47 4.69 40.25 20.92
C ASP A 47 4.34 39.37 19.73
N GLU A 48 5.07 38.28 19.48
CA GLU A 48 4.77 37.36 18.38
C GLU A 48 3.41 36.68 18.62
N PRO A 49 2.33 37.00 17.86
CA PRO A 49 1.15 36.18 17.88
C PRO A 49 1.44 35.08 16.86
N LYS A 50 1.90 33.95 17.40
CA LYS A 50 1.91 32.62 16.82
C LYS A 50 0.87 32.55 15.70
N LYS A 51 1.33 32.65 14.45
CA LYS A 51 0.54 32.30 13.27
C LYS A 51 0.01 30.90 13.54
N GLU A 52 -1.29 30.82 13.81
CA GLU A 52 -2.08 29.62 13.68
C GLU A 52 -2.02 29.22 12.20
N GLN A 53 -0.87 28.67 11.80
CA GLN A 53 -0.83 27.76 10.69
C GLN A 53 -1.78 26.65 11.12
N VAL A 54 -2.90 26.54 10.44
CA VAL A 54 -3.60 25.26 10.33
C VAL A 54 -2.61 24.37 9.58
N ILE A 55 -1.65 23.84 10.34
CA ILE A 55 -0.79 22.75 9.92
C ILE A 55 -1.78 21.62 9.80
N ALA A 56 -2.22 21.32 8.57
CA ALA A 56 -2.76 20.01 8.26
C ALA A 56 -1.78 19.03 8.87
N GLU A 57 -2.18 18.36 9.96
CA GLU A 57 -1.31 17.44 10.69
C GLU A 57 -0.64 16.55 9.63
N PRO A 58 0.67 16.72 9.38
CA PRO A 58 1.35 15.80 8.51
C PRO A 58 1.28 14.50 9.30
N LEU A 59 0.46 13.56 8.80
CA LEU A 59 0.37 12.22 9.34
C LEU A 59 1.81 11.82 9.67
N PRO A 60 2.13 11.51 10.93
CA PRO A 60 3.51 11.43 11.39
C PRO A 60 4.26 10.50 10.45
N ALA A 61 5.43 10.90 9.93
CA ALA A 61 6.28 10.04 9.11
C ALA A 61 6.25 8.63 9.73
N VAL A 62 5.93 7.61 8.93
CA VAL A 62 5.81 6.23 9.42
C VAL A 62 7.02 5.98 10.29
N ARG A 63 6.80 5.81 11.60
CA ARG A 63 7.91 5.72 12.55
C ARG A 63 8.76 4.55 12.10
N GLU A 64 10.07 4.75 12.00
CA GLU A 64 10.99 3.67 11.65
C GLU A 64 10.73 2.48 12.59
N GLY A 65 10.25 1.36 12.03
CA GLY A 65 9.88 0.16 12.78
C GLY A 65 8.39 -0.02 13.14
N GLU A 66 7.50 0.92 12.79
CA GLU A 66 6.06 0.72 12.88
C GLU A 66 5.58 -0.32 11.87
N ILE A 67 4.76 -1.26 12.33
CA ILE A 67 4.16 -2.30 11.49
C ILE A 67 2.89 -1.72 10.88
N VAL A 68 2.89 -1.54 9.56
CA VAL A 68 1.76 -1.02 8.79
C VAL A 68 1.07 -2.18 8.07
N ASP A 69 -0.25 -2.23 8.08
CA ASP A 69 -0.97 -3.25 7.32
C ASP A 69 -0.88 -2.96 5.81
N VAL A 70 -0.67 -4.00 5.00
CA VAL A 70 -0.59 -3.89 3.54
C VAL A 70 -1.88 -3.31 2.95
N THR A 71 -3.03 -3.63 3.53
CA THR A 71 -4.33 -3.12 3.11
C THR A 71 -4.42 -1.61 3.30
N ASP A 72 -3.88 -1.08 4.42
CA ASP A 72 -3.84 0.36 4.68
C ASP A 72 -2.93 1.09 3.70
N ILE A 73 -1.77 0.51 3.35
CA ILE A 73 -0.87 1.07 2.32
C ILE A 73 -1.62 1.14 0.98
N LEU A 74 -2.27 0.05 0.56
CA LEU A 74 -3.01 0.01 -0.70
C LEU A 74 -4.16 1.02 -0.75
N LYS A 75 -4.94 1.14 0.34
CA LYS A 75 -6.01 2.15 0.46
C LYS A 75 -5.46 3.57 0.40
N HIS A 76 -4.30 3.81 1.02
CA HIS A 76 -3.68 5.12 0.99
C HIS A 76 -3.24 5.49 -0.43
N TYR A 77 -2.59 4.57 -1.15
CA TYR A 77 -2.22 4.78 -2.55
C TYR A 77 -3.44 5.01 -3.46
N GLN A 78 -4.57 4.32 -3.21
CA GLN A 78 -5.82 4.55 -3.95
C GLN A 78 -6.43 5.93 -3.67
N ARG A 79 -6.37 6.40 -2.42
CA ARG A 79 -6.91 7.72 -2.05
C ARG A 79 -6.05 8.86 -2.54
N ASN A 80 -4.74 8.80 -2.31
CA ASN A 80 -3.77 9.85 -2.61
C ASN A 80 -2.41 9.24 -3.01
N ALA A 81 -2.28 8.81 -4.27
CA ALA A 81 -1.04 8.21 -4.77
C ALA A 81 0.18 9.14 -4.61
N ALA A 82 0.03 10.45 -4.83
CA ALA A 82 1.15 11.40 -4.74
C ALA A 82 1.68 11.54 -3.30
N GLU A 83 0.79 11.60 -2.31
CA GLU A 83 1.17 11.67 -0.89
C GLU A 83 1.76 10.34 -0.41
N ALA A 84 1.17 9.22 -0.84
CA ALA A 84 1.66 7.89 -0.52
C ALA A 84 3.06 7.64 -1.10
N ILE A 85 3.34 8.08 -2.33
CA ILE A 85 4.69 8.04 -2.90
C ILE A 85 5.65 8.84 -2.01
N GLY A 86 5.32 10.09 -1.65
CA GLY A 86 6.18 10.88 -0.77
C GLY A 86 6.41 10.27 0.62
N ARG A 87 5.45 9.47 1.11
CA ARG A 87 5.48 8.84 2.43
C ARG A 87 6.22 7.50 2.48
N TYR A 88 6.05 6.66 1.45
CA TYR A 88 6.54 5.28 1.47
C TYR A 88 7.72 5.06 0.51
N GLU A 89 7.85 5.87 -0.55
CA GLU A 89 8.98 5.74 -1.46
C GLU A 89 10.29 6.08 -0.74
N SER A 90 11.32 5.29 -1.02
CA SER A 90 12.65 5.39 -0.42
C SER A 90 12.73 5.14 1.09
N GLN A 91 11.60 4.99 1.79
CA GLN A 91 11.53 4.66 3.21
C GLN A 91 11.56 3.15 3.44
N THR A 92 12.21 2.73 4.51
CA THR A 92 12.18 1.35 4.99
C THR A 92 11.11 1.23 6.05
N ILE A 93 10.08 0.43 5.81
CA ILE A 93 8.97 0.22 6.73
C ILE A 93 8.73 -1.26 6.97
N ARG A 94 8.05 -1.58 8.07
CA ARG A 94 7.55 -2.92 8.34
C ARG A 94 6.13 -3.01 7.87
N LEU A 95 5.84 -4.03 7.08
CA LEU A 95 4.51 -4.29 6.55
C LEU A 95 4.04 -5.66 7.02
N GLN A 96 2.77 -5.74 7.40
CA GLN A 96 2.10 -6.98 7.75
C GLN A 96 0.95 -7.22 6.77
N GLY A 97 0.81 -8.47 6.32
CA GLY A 97 -0.28 -8.83 5.43
C GLY A 97 -0.43 -10.33 5.25
N VAL A 98 -1.55 -10.71 4.66
CA VAL A 98 -1.84 -12.09 4.27
C VAL A 98 -1.24 -12.34 2.90
N ILE A 99 -0.46 -13.41 2.78
CA ILE A 99 0.13 -13.80 1.48
C ILE A 99 -1.00 -14.21 0.53
N ALA A 100 -1.08 -13.55 -0.62
CA ALA A 100 -1.99 -13.90 -1.69
C ALA A 100 -1.32 -14.76 -2.78
N GLY A 101 0.00 -14.73 -2.88
CA GLY A 101 0.74 -15.53 -3.84
C GLY A 101 2.25 -15.36 -3.76
N PHE A 102 2.96 -16.18 -4.52
CA PHE A 102 4.40 -16.12 -4.69
C PHE A 102 4.73 -16.03 -6.17
N GLU A 103 5.65 -15.14 -6.52
CA GLU A 103 6.25 -15.11 -7.85
C GLU A 103 7.75 -15.37 -7.74
N LYS A 104 8.26 -16.15 -8.69
CA LYS A 104 9.68 -16.48 -8.74
C LYS A 104 10.20 -16.13 -10.13
N PRO A 105 10.85 -14.96 -10.28
CA PRO A 105 11.46 -14.61 -11.55
C PRO A 105 12.45 -15.69 -11.98
N ALA A 106 12.37 -16.10 -13.24
CA ALA A 106 13.33 -17.03 -13.83
C ALA A 106 14.73 -16.42 -13.79
N PHE A 107 15.75 -17.26 -13.59
CA PHE A 107 17.18 -16.89 -13.57
C PHE A 107 17.64 -15.92 -12.46
N ARG A 108 16.74 -15.41 -11.62
CA ARG A 108 17.13 -14.62 -10.44
C ARG A 108 17.11 -15.48 -9.18
N ARG A 109 17.82 -15.07 -8.13
CA ARG A 109 17.77 -15.76 -6.83
C ARG A 109 16.65 -15.23 -5.94
N ASP A 110 16.29 -13.96 -6.10
CA ASP A 110 15.16 -13.34 -5.41
C ASP A 110 13.83 -13.99 -5.76
N TYR A 111 12.89 -13.85 -4.81
CA TYR A 111 11.50 -14.24 -4.95
C TYR A 111 10.61 -13.08 -4.52
N GLU A 112 9.39 -13.10 -4.99
CA GLU A 112 8.41 -12.04 -4.79
C GLU A 112 7.25 -12.59 -3.97
N ILE A 113 6.94 -11.92 -2.87
CA ILE A 113 5.74 -12.18 -2.08
C ILE A 113 4.68 -11.20 -2.55
N VAL A 114 3.54 -11.74 -2.97
CA VAL A 114 2.44 -10.95 -3.52
C VAL A 114 1.33 -10.87 -2.49
N PHE A 115 0.92 -9.64 -2.21
CA PHE A 115 -0.25 -9.31 -1.40
C PHE A 115 -1.32 -8.72 -2.31
N ARG A 116 -2.56 -9.19 -2.19
CA ARG A 116 -3.69 -8.69 -2.97
C ARG A 116 -4.80 -8.22 -2.05
N SER A 117 -5.41 -7.09 -2.41
CA SER A 117 -6.63 -6.57 -1.82
C SER A 117 -7.56 -6.06 -2.94
N ALA A 118 -8.81 -5.73 -2.59
CA ALA A 118 -9.72 -5.04 -3.50
C ALA A 118 -9.14 -3.70 -4.00
N ASP A 119 -8.28 -3.09 -3.19
CA ASP A 119 -7.63 -1.81 -3.47
C ASP A 119 -6.38 -1.94 -4.38
N GLY A 120 -5.93 -3.16 -4.71
CA GLY A 120 -4.80 -3.37 -5.63
C GLY A 120 -3.84 -4.48 -5.19
N GLN A 121 -2.61 -4.43 -5.71
CA GLN A 121 -1.57 -5.41 -5.46
C GLN A 121 -0.29 -4.74 -4.93
N LEU A 122 0.32 -5.37 -3.93
CA LEU A 122 1.63 -5.01 -3.40
C LEU A 122 2.58 -6.20 -3.55
N VAL A 123 3.78 -5.94 -4.05
CA VAL A 123 4.80 -6.95 -4.33
C VAL A 123 6.05 -6.64 -3.52
N CYS A 124 6.49 -7.61 -2.72
CA CYS A 124 7.71 -7.53 -1.93
C CYS A 124 8.78 -8.42 -2.54
N ARG A 125 9.85 -7.82 -3.06
CA ARG A 125 10.99 -8.55 -3.60
C ARG A 125 11.99 -8.88 -2.50
N VAL A 126 12.02 -10.15 -2.12
CA VAL A 126 12.83 -10.69 -1.03
C VAL A 126 14.06 -11.40 -1.59
N GLN A 127 15.21 -11.13 -0.99
CA GLN A 127 16.44 -11.84 -1.31
C GLN A 127 16.62 -13.00 -0.32
N PRO A 128 16.72 -14.26 -0.79
CA PRO A 128 16.89 -15.38 0.12
C PRO A 128 18.25 -15.30 0.82
N PRO A 129 18.32 -15.75 2.09
CA PRO A 129 19.59 -15.93 2.79
C PRO A 129 20.58 -16.79 2.00
N PRO A 130 21.89 -16.55 2.15
CA PRO A 130 22.92 -17.32 1.45
C PRO A 130 22.89 -18.81 1.80
N SER A 131 22.37 -19.18 2.97
CA SER A 131 22.20 -20.57 3.43
C SER A 131 21.22 -21.39 2.60
N TYR A 132 20.34 -20.76 1.81
CA TYR A 132 19.38 -21.45 0.97
C TYR A 132 19.95 -21.61 -0.44
N ALA A 133 20.27 -22.84 -0.84
CA ALA A 133 20.76 -23.13 -2.18
C ALA A 133 19.73 -22.76 -3.25
N ALA A 134 18.45 -23.03 -2.99
CA ALA A 134 17.34 -22.67 -3.86
C ALA A 134 16.08 -22.33 -3.06
N VAL A 135 15.28 -21.41 -3.60
CA VAL A 135 13.91 -21.12 -3.14
C VAL A 135 12.99 -21.26 -4.34
N PHE A 136 11.93 -22.03 -4.18
CA PHE A 136 10.98 -22.35 -5.24
C PHE A 136 9.58 -22.55 -4.67
N THR A 137 8.59 -22.43 -5.54
CA THR A 137 7.20 -22.71 -5.16
C THR A 137 6.89 -24.20 -5.33
N THR A 138 6.13 -24.76 -4.41
CA THR A 138 5.60 -26.13 -4.43
C THR A 138 4.06 -26.06 -4.34
N GLN A 139 3.40 -27.23 -4.39
CA GLN A 139 1.94 -27.34 -4.27
C GLN A 139 1.19 -26.39 -5.23
N SER A 140 1.55 -26.47 -6.52
CA SER A 140 0.97 -25.65 -7.59
C SER A 140 1.09 -24.13 -7.38
N GLY A 141 2.15 -23.67 -6.70
CA GLY A 141 2.38 -22.25 -6.43
C GLY A 141 1.90 -21.78 -5.07
N SER A 142 1.30 -22.65 -4.26
CA SER A 142 0.65 -22.27 -2.99
C SER A 142 1.60 -22.23 -1.80
N THR A 143 2.78 -22.82 -1.91
CA THR A 143 3.75 -22.91 -0.82
C THR A 143 5.13 -22.53 -1.32
N LEU A 144 5.85 -21.73 -0.55
CA LEU A 144 7.23 -21.38 -0.82
C LEU A 144 8.12 -22.30 0.01
N SER A 145 8.99 -23.05 -0.66
CA SER A 145 9.91 -23.99 -0.02
C SER A 145 11.35 -23.57 -0.30
N ALA A 146 12.23 -23.84 0.66
CA ALA A 146 13.67 -23.69 0.51
C ALA A 146 14.35 -25.05 0.48
N ARG A 147 15.48 -25.11 -0.22
CA ARG A 147 16.40 -26.24 -0.23
C ARG A 147 17.80 -25.75 0.14
N ASN A 148 18.50 -26.51 0.98
CA ASN A 148 19.93 -26.29 1.27
C ASN A 148 20.85 -27.07 0.33
N GLU A 149 22.15 -26.80 0.42
CA GLU A 149 23.17 -27.47 -0.42
C GLU A 149 23.29 -28.98 -0.14
N ARG A 150 22.85 -29.43 1.04
CA ARG A 150 22.84 -30.85 1.42
C ARG A 150 21.58 -31.58 0.96
N GLY A 151 20.71 -30.92 0.19
CA GLY A 151 19.46 -31.51 -0.33
C GLY A 151 18.29 -31.52 0.66
N GLY A 152 18.48 -31.04 1.89
CA GLY A 152 17.39 -30.84 2.85
C GLY A 152 16.42 -29.77 2.34
N GLN A 153 15.12 -30.05 2.44
CA GLN A 153 14.04 -29.20 1.98
C GLN A 153 13.02 -28.97 3.10
N TRP A 154 12.51 -27.74 3.20
CA TRP A 154 11.45 -27.39 4.14
C TRP A 154 10.59 -26.26 3.57
N ASP A 155 9.36 -26.17 4.05
CA ASP A 155 8.45 -25.11 3.69
C ASP A 155 8.74 -23.86 4.54
N LEU A 156 8.78 -22.70 3.88
CA LEU A 156 9.00 -21.40 4.52
C LEU A 156 7.69 -20.75 4.92
N MET A 157 6.70 -20.79 4.02
CA MET A 157 5.42 -20.09 4.14
C MET A 157 4.45 -20.58 3.07
N LYS A 158 3.16 -20.39 3.29
CA LYS A 158 2.08 -20.71 2.34
C LYS A 158 1.16 -19.52 2.10
N ILE A 159 0.40 -19.59 1.01
CA ILE A 159 -0.71 -18.65 0.77
C ILE A 159 -1.69 -18.74 1.94
N GLY A 160 -2.13 -17.57 2.42
CA GLY A 160 -2.99 -17.46 3.59
C GLY A 160 -2.25 -17.24 4.91
N ASP A 161 -0.92 -17.44 4.97
CA ASP A 161 -0.15 -17.08 6.16
C ASP A 161 -0.09 -15.56 6.34
N VAL A 162 -0.04 -15.12 7.59
CA VAL A 162 0.19 -13.72 7.94
C VAL A 162 1.68 -13.51 8.12
N VAL A 163 2.28 -12.65 7.31
CA VAL A 163 3.72 -12.37 7.38
C VAL A 163 4.00 -10.94 7.73
N THR A 164 5.10 -10.73 8.45
CA THR A 164 5.67 -9.40 8.68
C THR A 164 6.99 -9.31 7.92
N ILE A 165 7.08 -8.31 7.05
CA ILE A 165 8.22 -8.06 6.18
C ILE A 165 8.73 -6.66 6.46
N GLU A 166 10.04 -6.48 6.51
CA GLU A 166 10.67 -5.16 6.45
C GLU A 166 11.19 -4.93 5.04
N GLY A 167 10.90 -3.79 4.44
CA GLY A 167 11.32 -3.52 3.07
C GLY A 167 11.34 -2.04 2.75
N ARG A 168 12.10 -1.70 1.70
CA ARG A 168 12.18 -0.33 1.18
C ARG A 168 11.16 -0.11 0.09
N GLY A 169 10.28 0.88 0.25
CA GLY A 169 9.31 1.25 -0.79
C GLY A 169 10.01 1.76 -2.04
N ALA A 170 9.71 1.15 -3.18
CA ALA A 170 10.20 1.56 -4.49
C ALA A 170 9.15 2.32 -5.31
N GLY A 171 7.96 2.53 -4.76
CA GLY A 171 6.86 3.25 -5.40
C GLY A 171 5.91 2.36 -6.19
N LEU A 172 5.06 2.97 -7.01
CA LEU A 172 4.09 2.29 -7.87
C LEU A 172 4.73 1.96 -9.22
N ARG A 173 4.72 0.69 -9.64
CA ARG A 173 5.28 0.24 -10.90
C ARG A 173 4.42 -0.84 -11.53
N ASP A 174 4.11 -0.71 -12.83
CA ASP A 174 3.29 -1.68 -13.57
C ASP A 174 1.93 -1.96 -12.89
N GLY A 175 1.35 -0.94 -12.23
CA GLY A 175 0.08 -1.05 -11.50
C GLY A 175 0.16 -1.76 -10.14
N SER A 176 1.34 -2.15 -9.67
CA SER A 176 1.57 -2.73 -8.35
C SER A 176 2.51 -1.89 -7.50
N ILE A 177 2.27 -1.81 -6.20
CA ILE A 177 3.20 -1.15 -5.28
C ILE A 177 4.38 -2.09 -5.07
N GLN A 178 5.59 -1.61 -5.31
CA GLN A 178 6.81 -2.42 -5.25
C GLN A 178 7.61 -2.09 -4.00
N PHE A 179 8.03 -3.13 -3.29
CA PHE A 179 8.99 -3.06 -2.21
C PHE A 179 10.25 -3.85 -2.57
N THR A 180 11.40 -3.29 -2.27
CA THR A 180 12.72 -3.86 -2.56
C THR A 180 13.53 -4.03 -1.29
N ARG A 181 14.60 -4.83 -1.35
CA ARG A 181 15.44 -5.15 -0.18
C ARG A 181 14.59 -5.69 0.98
N CYS A 182 13.58 -6.49 0.64
CA CYS A 182 12.67 -7.01 1.64
C CYS A 182 13.33 -8.14 2.43
N GLN A 183 13.03 -8.20 3.73
CA GLN A 183 13.42 -9.25 4.64
C GLN A 183 12.19 -9.72 5.42
N VAL A 184 11.99 -11.03 5.47
CA VAL A 184 10.90 -11.63 6.24
C VAL A 184 11.32 -11.66 7.71
N LEU A 185 10.55 -10.98 8.57
CA LEU A 185 10.80 -10.94 10.01
C LEU A 185 10.09 -12.07 10.74
N SER A 186 8.85 -12.36 10.35
CA SER A 186 8.05 -13.43 10.94
C SER A 186 6.96 -13.94 10.00
N VAL A 187 6.53 -15.18 10.23
CA VAL A 187 5.44 -15.88 9.54
C VAL A 187 4.54 -16.50 10.61
N ARG A 188 3.22 -16.34 10.51
CA ARG A 188 2.22 -16.84 11.45
C ARG A 188 1.06 -17.54 10.73
#